data_AF-A0A8J5USP0-F1
#
_entry.id   AF-A0A8J5USP0-F1
#
_cell.length_a   1.000
_cell.length_b   1.000
_cell.length_c   1.000
_cell.angle_alpha   90.00
_cell.angle_beta   90.00
_cell.angle_gamma   90.00
#
_symmetry.space_group_name_H-M   'P 1'
#
loop_
_entity.id
_entity.type
_entity.pdbx_description
1 polymer ?
#
loop_
_entity_poly.entity_id
_entity_poly.type
_entity_poly.pdbx_seq_one_letter_code
_entity_poly.pdbx_strand_id
1 'polypeptide(L)'
;MENISVRAGTNFNDLQEVEIMDLNEPSGWVIIPIKDINDRPIRTFMIQIAVISNHQNGRDTHMRQIKIHSPAQDILRSSLYFPEKFVTNEFKYFSVIR
;
A
#
# COMPACT_ATOMS: atom_id res chain seq x y z
N MET A 1 -10.58 10.47 -19.32
CA MET A 1 -10.25 10.00 -17.97
C MET A 1 -9.62 8.63 -18.11
N GLU A 2 -8.61 8.35 -17.29
CA GLU A 2 -8.01 7.02 -17.14
C GLU A 2 -8.63 6.38 -15.91
N ASN A 3 -8.83 5.07 -15.92
CA ASN A 3 -9.37 4.35 -14.76
C ASN A 3 -8.40 3.24 -14.36
N ILE A 4 -8.02 3.24 -13.09
CA ILE A 4 -7.13 2.25 -12.50
C ILE A 4 -7.87 1.53 -11.37
N SER A 5 -7.77 0.20 -11.37
CA SER A 5 -8.26 -0.70 -10.34
C SER A 5 -7.07 -1.33 -9.62
N VAL A 6 -7.08 -1.29 -8.28
CA VAL A 6 -6.13 -2.00 -7.43
C VAL A 6 -6.85 -3.20 -6.81
N ARG A 7 -6.26 -4.38 -6.97
CA ARG A 7 -6.84 -5.64 -6.54
C ARG A 7 -5.87 -6.41 -5.66
N ALA A 8 -6.38 -7.19 -4.73
CA ALA A 8 -5.59 -7.98 -3.79
C ALA A 8 -6.15 -9.39 -3.63
N GLY A 9 -5.28 -10.37 -3.38
CA GLY A 9 -5.68 -11.78 -3.22
C GLY A 9 -4.54 -12.68 -2.76
N THR A 10 -4.80 -13.98 -2.71
CA THR A 10 -3.78 -14.98 -2.37
C THR A 10 -2.96 -15.37 -3.61
N ASN A 11 -3.62 -15.42 -4.77
CA ASN A 11 -3.06 -15.73 -6.08
C ASN A 11 -3.86 -15.02 -7.19
N PHE A 12 -3.62 -15.35 -8.45
CA PHE A 12 -4.26 -14.68 -9.58
C PHE A 12 -5.74 -15.05 -9.78
N ASN A 13 -6.23 -16.14 -9.18
CA ASN A 13 -7.62 -16.61 -9.35
C ASN A 13 -8.59 -16.00 -8.33
N ASP A 14 -8.10 -15.44 -7.24
CA ASP A 14 -8.93 -14.92 -6.13
C ASP A 14 -8.71 -13.41 -5.88
N LEU A 15 -8.22 -12.68 -6.88
CA LEU A 15 -8.06 -11.22 -6.81
C LEU A 15 -9.43 -10.54 -6.64
N GLN A 16 -9.57 -9.75 -5.57
CA GLN A 16 -10.71 -8.89 -5.32
C GLN A 16 -10.34 -7.43 -5.50
N GLU A 17 -11.24 -6.64 -6.08
CA GLU A 17 -11.07 -5.18 -6.19
C GLU A 17 -11.13 -4.52 -4.82
N VAL A 18 -10.04 -3.83 -4.48
CA VAL A 18 -9.89 -3.10 -3.22
C VAL A 18 -10.24 -1.64 -3.44
N GLU A 19 -9.71 -1.04 -4.49
CA GLU A 19 -9.86 0.38 -4.77
C GLU A 19 -9.98 0.59 -6.28
N ILE A 20 -10.83 1.52 -6.69
CA ILE A 20 -10.93 2.00 -8.06
C ILE A 20 -10.78 3.52 -8.06
N MET A 21 -10.01 4.04 -9.00
CA MET A 21 -9.72 5.46 -9.06
C MET A 21 -9.73 5.96 -10.50
N ASP A 22 -10.51 7.00 -10.71
CA ASP A 22 -10.51 7.77 -11.94
C ASP A 22 -9.46 8.88 -11.89
N LEU A 23 -8.60 8.91 -12.90
CA LEU A 23 -7.57 9.92 -13.07
C LEU A 23 -7.95 10.85 -14.22
N ASN A 24 -7.94 12.15 -13.93
CA ASN A 24 -8.15 13.18 -14.93
C ASN A 24 -6.88 14.02 -15.10
N GLU A 25 -6.17 13.77 -16.19
CA GLU A 25 -4.90 14.45 -16.52
C GLU A 25 -3.92 14.47 -15.34
N PRO A 26 -3.59 13.29 -14.75
CA PRO A 26 -2.76 13.25 -13.57
C PRO A 26 -1.36 13.79 -13.86
N SER A 27 -0.83 14.59 -12.93
CA SER A 27 0.55 15.08 -12.98
C SER A 27 1.28 14.76 -11.69
N GLY A 28 2.52 14.28 -11.81
CA GLY A 28 3.32 13.84 -10.66
C GLY A 28 2.93 12.47 -10.11
N TRP A 29 3.22 12.25 -8.83
CA TRP A 29 2.91 11.02 -8.13
C TRP A 29 1.43 10.98 -7.72
N VAL A 30 0.77 9.84 -7.97
CA VAL A 30 -0.57 9.55 -7.46
C VAL A 30 -0.44 8.53 -6.33
N ILE A 31 -1.05 8.83 -5.18
CA ILE A 31 -1.04 7.96 -4.01
C ILE A 31 -2.39 7.27 -3.93
N ILE A 32 -2.38 5.94 -3.93
CA ILE A 32 -3.56 5.10 -3.79
C ILE A 32 -3.50 4.41 -2.42
N PRO A 33 -4.36 4.79 -1.45
CA PRO A 33 -4.44 4.09 -0.17
C PRO A 33 -4.99 2.67 -0.37
N ILE A 34 -4.25 1.65 0.06
CA ILE A 34 -4.68 0.25 0.01
C ILE A 34 -5.09 -0.16 1.43
N LYS A 35 -6.38 -0.03 1.74
CA LYS A 35 -6.92 -0.25 3.09
C LYS A 35 -8.15 -1.16 3.08
N ASP A 36 -8.38 -1.85 4.20
CA ASP A 36 -9.59 -2.63 4.43
C ASP A 36 -10.76 -1.75 4.92
N ILE A 37 -11.91 -2.38 5.15
CA ILE A 37 -13.14 -1.71 5.65
C ILE A 37 -12.98 -1.00 7.01
N ASN A 38 -11.91 -1.31 7.75
CA ASN A 38 -11.60 -0.73 9.06
C ASN A 38 -10.47 0.30 8.96
N ASP A 39 -10.16 0.79 7.76
CA ASP A 39 -9.07 1.74 7.47
C ASP A 39 -7.67 1.18 7.82
N ARG A 40 -7.51 -0.14 7.84
CA ARG A 40 -6.23 -0.80 8.14
C ARG A 40 -5.50 -1.20 6.86
N PRO A 41 -4.15 -1.18 6.83
CA PRO A 41 -3.39 -1.69 5.70
C PRO A 41 -3.73 -3.15 5.39
N ILE A 42 -3.94 -3.45 4.11
CA ILE A 42 -4.27 -4.81 3.69
C ILE A 42 -3.04 -5.73 3.79
N ARG A 43 -3.25 -6.94 4.33
CA ARG A 43 -2.30 -8.04 4.26
C ARG A 43 -2.70 -8.94 3.10
N THR A 44 -1.80 -9.12 2.14
CA THR A 44 -2.08 -9.90 0.94
C THR A 44 -0.80 -10.53 0.39
N PHE A 45 -0.94 -11.62 -0.36
CA PHE A 45 0.18 -12.27 -1.05
C PHE A 45 0.38 -11.71 -2.46
N MET A 46 -0.67 -11.16 -3.07
CA MET A 46 -0.63 -10.63 -4.42
C MET A 46 -1.40 -9.32 -4.53
N ILE A 47 -0.78 -8.31 -5.13
CA ILE A 47 -1.42 -7.06 -5.56
C ILE A 47 -1.39 -7.00 -7.09
N GLN A 48 -2.52 -6.65 -7.70
CA GLN A 48 -2.62 -6.34 -9.12
C GLN A 48 -3.02 -4.88 -9.29
N ILE A 49 -2.25 -4.15 -10.11
CA ILE A 49 -2.62 -2.82 -10.61
C ILE A 49 -3.12 -3.02 -12.03
N ALA A 50 -4.41 -2.81 -12.25
CA ALA A 50 -5.08 -2.99 -13.53
C ALA A 50 -5.48 -1.63 -14.11
N VAL A 51 -4.97 -1.29 -15.28
CA VAL A 51 -5.44 -0.14 -16.04
C VAL A 51 -6.67 -0.59 -16.83
N ILE A 52 -7.83 -0.10 -16.42
CA ILE A 52 -9.13 -0.50 -16.98
C ILE A 52 -9.43 0.30 -18.25
N SER A 53 -9.09 1.58 -18.27
CA SER A 53 -9.25 2.44 -19.44
C SER A 53 -8.17 3.53 -19.47
N ASN A 54 -7.81 3.95 -20.69
CA ASN A 54 -6.86 5.02 -20.93
C ASN A 54 -7.56 6.31 -21.37
N HIS A 55 -6.88 7.45 -21.21
CA HIS A 55 -7.34 8.72 -21.77
C HIS A 55 -7.53 8.58 -23.29
N GLN A 56 -8.62 9.17 -23.82
CA GLN A 56 -8.99 9.09 -25.24
C GLN A 56 -9.08 7.66 -25.80
N ASN A 57 -9.42 6.67 -24.97
CA ASN A 57 -9.48 5.25 -25.36
C ASN A 57 -8.16 4.74 -25.97
N GLY A 58 -7.03 5.26 -25.48
CA GLY A 58 -5.71 4.76 -25.86
C GLY A 58 -5.60 3.24 -25.65
N ARG A 59 -4.89 2.56 -26.55
CA ARG A 59 -4.69 1.11 -26.47
C ARG A 59 -3.68 0.72 -25.39
N ASP A 60 -2.59 1.47 -25.31
CA ASP A 60 -1.44 1.17 -24.45
C ASP A 60 -1.28 2.25 -23.37
N THR A 61 -0.71 1.85 -22.22
CA THR A 61 -0.48 2.74 -21.08
C THR A 61 1.01 2.85 -20.78
N HIS A 62 1.49 4.06 -20.53
CA HIS A 62 2.86 4.30 -20.09
C HIS A 62 2.92 4.44 -18.57
N MET A 63 3.14 3.33 -17.87
CA MET A 63 3.45 3.36 -16.43
C MET A 63 4.93 3.68 -16.21
N ARG A 64 5.22 4.91 -15.75
CA ARG A 64 6.61 5.40 -15.61
C ARG A 64 7.33 4.82 -14.39
N GLN A 65 6.64 4.71 -13.25
CA GLN A 65 7.20 4.16 -12.03
C GLN A 65 6.08 3.73 -11.07
N ILE A 66 6.33 2.68 -10.30
CA ILE A 66 5.45 2.20 -9.22
C ILE A 66 6.28 2.06 -7.96
N LYS A 67 5.72 2.47 -6.82
CA LYS A 67 6.27 2.23 -5.49
C LYS A 67 5.16 1.69 -4.60
N ILE A 68 5.44 0.58 -3.91
CA ILE A 68 4.53 -0.02 -2.94
C ILE A 68 5.16 0.14 -1.57
N HIS A 69 4.39 0.69 -0.62
CA HIS A 69 4.84 0.94 0.74
C HIS A 69 4.07 0.04 1.70
N SER A 70 4.79 -0.65 2.58
CA SER A 70 4.21 -1.31 3.74
C SER A 70 4.38 -0.43 4.98
N PRO A 71 3.51 -0.56 5.99
CA PRO A 71 3.76 0.03 7.29
C PRO A 71 5.11 -0.45 7.83
N ALA A 72 5.98 0.48 8.23
CA ALA A 72 7.23 0.12 8.87
C ALA A 72 6.94 -0.67 10.15
N GLN A 73 7.61 -1.81 10.31
CA GLN A 73 7.62 -2.53 11.58
C GLN A 73 8.30 -1.64 12.61
N ASP A 74 7.50 -1.07 13.50
CA ASP A 74 8.02 -0.48 14.73
C ASP A 74 8.31 -1.69 15.64
N ILE A 75 9.56 -2.16 15.67
CA ILE A 75 9.95 -3.35 16.45
C ILE A 75 9.53 -3.19 17.93
N LEU A 76 9.46 -1.94 18.41
CA LEU A 76 8.96 -1.53 19.72
C LEU A 76 7.43 -1.68 19.91
N ARG A 77 6.64 -1.81 18.84
CA ARG A 77 5.18 -2.05 18.90
C ARG A 77 4.83 -3.54 18.98
N SER A 78 5.78 -4.43 18.70
CA SER A 78 5.56 -5.88 18.67
C SER A 78 5.31 -6.47 20.08
N SER A 79 5.80 -5.82 21.13
CA SER A 79 5.47 -6.19 22.50
C SER A 79 4.07 -5.69 22.86
N LEU A 80 3.06 -6.51 22.58
CA LEU A 80 1.71 -6.35 23.16
C LEU A 80 1.73 -6.26 24.70
N TYR A 81 2.86 -6.59 25.33
CA TYR A 81 3.08 -6.61 26.78
C TYR A 81 3.79 -5.37 27.34
N PHE A 82 4.27 -4.43 26.51
CA PHE A 82 4.90 -3.19 26.97
C PHE A 82 4.35 -1.99 26.19
N PRO A 83 3.42 -1.21 26.78
CA PRO A 83 2.88 -0.02 26.14
C PRO A 83 3.87 1.16 26.09
N GLU A 84 4.94 1.10 26.88
CA GLU A 84 5.95 2.17 26.94
C GLU A 84 7.06 1.95 25.91
N LYS A 85 7.15 2.91 24.98
CA LYS A 85 8.20 2.95 23.98
C LYS A 85 9.50 3.42 24.62
N PHE A 86 10.64 2.82 24.24
CA PHE A 86 11.96 3.41 24.48
C PHE A 86 12.12 4.63 23.54
N VAL A 87 11.56 5.78 23.92
CA VAL A 87 11.53 6.99 23.08
C VAL A 87 12.83 7.78 23.17
N THR A 88 13.40 7.92 24.37
CA THR A 88 14.63 8.69 24.58
C THR A 88 15.84 7.92 24.06
N ASN A 89 16.89 8.66 23.67
CA ASN A 89 18.12 8.03 23.17
C ASN A 89 18.76 7.11 24.23
N GLU A 90 18.70 7.51 25.50
CA GLU A 90 19.19 6.73 26.64
C GLU A 90 18.49 5.37 26.74
N PHE A 91 17.17 5.38 26.60
CA PHE A 91 16.36 4.17 26.72
C PHE A 91 16.49 3.27 25.47
N LYS A 92 16.71 3.84 24.28
CA LYS A 92 16.94 3.06 23.05
C LYS A 92 18.12 2.09 23.14
N TYR A 93 19.16 2.39 23.93
CA TYR A 93 20.29 1.49 24.14
C TYR A 93 19.89 0.12 24.70
N PHE A 94 18.77 0.03 25.42
CA PHE A 94 18.25 -1.21 26.02
C PHE A 94 17.16 -1.89 25.18
N SER A 95 16.81 -1.33 24.01
CA SER A 95 15.66 -1.80 23.23
C SER A 95 15.89 -3.09 22.43
N VAL A 96 17.14 -3.48 22.19
CA VAL A 96 17.51 -4.66 21.41
C VAL A 96 18.78 -5.27 22.00
N ILE A 97 18.76 -6.58 22.24
CA ILE A 97 19.98 -7.38 22.41
C ILE A 97 20.26 -7.98 21.03
N ARG A 98 21.41 -7.65 20.43
CA ARG A 98 21.82 -8.12 19.09
C ARG A 98 22.95 -9.11 19.20
#